data_AF-F3GM99-F1
#
_entry.id   AF-F3GM99-F1
#
_cell.length_a   1.000
_cell.length_b   1.000
_cell.length_c   1.000
_cell.angle_alpha   90.00
_cell.angle_beta   90.00
_cell.angle_gamma   90.00
#
_symmetry.space_group_name_H-M   'P 1'
#
loop_
_entity.id
_entity.type
_entity.pdbx_description
1 polymer ?
#
loop_
_entity_poly.entity_id
_entity_poly.type
_entity_poly.pdbx_seq_one_letter_code
_entity_poly.pdbx_strand_id
1 'polypeptide(L)'
;LNWLAGETTLPEMDGLSLATVEQQSQVSKFDLSLNLGEQGDALFGTLDYATALFDEATVQRYCGYFEQLLRTLVSNQQAVLADIPLVGPQEREYLLDTLNASAVSLPQGQTIHALIEARAEG
;
A
#
# COMPACT_ATOMS: atom_id res chain seq x y z
N LEU A 1 12.25 17.65 -7.19
CA LEU A 1 10.94 17.59 -7.85
C LEU A 1 11.21 17.97 -9.29
N ASN A 2 11.72 17.01 -10.05
CA ASN A 2 11.91 17.19 -11.49
C ASN A 2 10.74 16.47 -12.13
N TRP A 3 9.71 17.23 -12.46
CA TRP A 3 8.50 16.73 -13.09
C TRP A 3 8.68 16.85 -14.60
N LEU A 4 8.70 15.73 -15.30
CA LEU A 4 8.47 15.68 -16.76
C LEU A 4 7.26 14.78 -16.98
N ALA A 5 6.06 15.34 -16.81
CA ALA A 5 4.85 14.70 -17.30
C ALA A 5 4.61 15.16 -18.75
N GLY A 6 4.48 14.18 -19.65
CA GLY A 6 4.26 14.37 -21.08
C GLY A 6 5.45 13.92 -21.93
N GLU A 7 5.19 13.52 -23.18
CA GLU A 7 6.22 13.41 -24.23
C GLU A 7 6.98 14.73 -24.29
N THR A 8 8.11 14.79 -23.58
CA THR A 8 8.92 16.00 -23.53
C THR A 8 9.77 15.97 -24.79
N THR A 9 9.27 16.55 -25.87
CA THR A 9 10.17 17.03 -26.93
C THR A 9 11.10 18.03 -26.27
N LEU A 10 12.37 17.67 -26.15
CA LEU A 10 13.39 18.55 -25.60
C LEU A 10 13.36 19.87 -26.40
N PRO A 11 13.34 21.04 -25.73
CA PRO A 11 13.28 22.31 -26.44
C PRO A 11 14.47 22.43 -27.40
N GLU A 12 14.22 22.76 -28.66
CA GLU A 12 15.32 23.00 -29.61
C GLU A 12 16.10 24.24 -29.15
N MET A 13 17.41 24.06 -28.96
CA MET A 13 18.33 25.13 -28.63
C MET A 13 19.43 25.16 -29.69
N ASP A 14 19.58 26.29 -30.36
CA ASP A 14 20.54 26.45 -31.45
C ASP A 14 21.95 26.04 -31.01
N GLY A 15 22.50 25.01 -31.66
CA GLY A 15 23.85 24.51 -31.43
C GLY A 15 24.03 23.61 -30.21
N LEU A 16 22.96 23.17 -29.53
CA LEU A 16 23.02 22.29 -28.36
C LEU A 16 22.26 20.98 -28.59
N SER A 17 22.88 19.86 -28.19
CA SER A 17 22.23 18.55 -28.11
C SER A 17 21.80 18.31 -26.67
N LEU A 18 20.50 18.16 -26.44
CA LEU A 18 19.93 17.85 -25.13
C LEU A 18 19.71 16.34 -25.04
N ALA A 19 20.00 15.77 -23.88
CA ALA A 19 19.66 14.40 -23.53
C ALA A 19 19.05 14.37 -22.13
N THR A 20 18.03 13.54 -21.94
CA THR A 20 17.49 13.27 -20.60
C THR A 20 18.53 12.52 -19.79
N VAL A 21 18.91 13.08 -18.64
CA VAL A 21 19.70 12.37 -17.63
C VAL A 21 18.74 11.80 -16.61
N GLU A 22 18.70 10.48 -16.48
CA GLU A 22 17.99 9.82 -15.38
C GLU A 22 18.63 10.25 -14.06
N GLN A 23 17.94 11.10 -13.32
CA GLN A 23 18.35 11.46 -11.99
C GLN A 23 17.87 10.39 -11.02
N GLN A 24 18.77 9.49 -10.61
CA GLN A 24 18.54 8.58 -9.49
C GLN A 24 18.41 9.43 -8.20
N SER A 25 17.22 9.93 -7.91
CA SER A 25 16.93 10.52 -6.61
C SER A 25 16.84 9.39 -5.58
N GLN A 26 17.99 9.03 -4.99
CA GLN A 26 18.06 8.02 -3.92
C GLN A 26 17.54 8.52 -2.56
N VAL A 27 17.18 9.80 -2.43
CA VAL A 27 16.76 10.41 -1.17
C VAL A 27 15.33 10.92 -1.28
N SER A 28 14.41 10.23 -0.61
CA SER A 28 13.04 10.71 -0.46
C SER A 28 13.03 11.99 0.37
N LYS A 29 12.49 13.08 -0.17
CA LYS A 29 12.43 14.38 0.52
C LYS A 29 11.30 14.46 1.56
N PHE A 30 10.33 13.58 1.43
CA PHE A 30 9.18 13.39 2.30
C PHE A 30 9.04 11.89 2.61
N ASP A 31 8.28 11.54 3.63
CA ASP A 31 8.10 10.13 3.99
C ASP A 31 7.36 9.35 2.88
N LEU A 32 6.36 9.99 2.26
CA LEU A 32 5.62 9.53 1.09
C LEU A 32 5.33 10.72 0.15
N SER A 33 5.38 10.50 -1.16
CA SER A 33 5.06 11.52 -2.17
C SER A 33 4.37 10.88 -3.36
N LEU A 34 3.07 11.16 -3.49
CA LEU A 34 2.27 10.76 -4.64
C LEU A 34 2.32 11.86 -5.70
N ASN A 35 2.75 11.49 -6.90
CA ASN A 35 2.82 12.36 -8.06
C ASN A 35 1.87 11.79 -9.12
N LEU A 36 0.85 12.54 -9.53
CA LEU A 36 -0.11 12.13 -10.57
C LEU A 36 -0.20 13.16 -11.70
N GLY A 37 -0.24 12.67 -12.93
CA GLY A 37 -0.49 13.44 -14.13
C GLY A 37 -1.47 12.70 -15.04
N GLU A 38 -1.97 13.40 -16.05
CA GLU A 38 -2.88 12.86 -17.05
C GLU A 38 -2.12 12.59 -18.34
N GLN A 39 -2.38 11.45 -18.98
CA GLN A 39 -1.92 11.13 -20.33
C GLN A 39 -3.08 10.51 -21.10
N GLY A 40 -3.72 11.32 -21.95
CA GLY A 40 -4.98 10.95 -22.60
C GLY A 40 -6.07 10.73 -21.56
N ASP A 41 -6.78 9.61 -21.66
CA ASP A 41 -7.88 9.24 -20.76
C ASP A 41 -7.43 8.47 -19.50
N ALA A 42 -6.12 8.46 -19.21
CA ALA A 42 -5.55 7.71 -18.11
C ALA A 42 -4.73 8.61 -17.17
N LEU A 43 -4.79 8.28 -15.87
CA LEU A 43 -3.92 8.85 -14.85
C LEU A 43 -2.64 8.02 -14.76
N PHE A 44 -1.50 8.69 -14.77
CA PHE A 44 -0.18 8.09 -14.58
C PHE A 44 0.56 8.79 -13.45
N GLY A 45 1.46 8.07 -12.79
CA GLY A 45 2.15 8.66 -11.66
C GLY A 45 3.16 7.76 -10.99
N THR A 46 3.78 8.32 -9.95
CA THR A 46 4.74 7.64 -9.09
C THR A 46 4.38 7.86 -7.63
N LEU A 47 4.70 6.85 -6.81
CA LEU A 47 4.65 6.96 -5.35
C LEU A 47 6.06 6.75 -4.81
N ASP A 48 6.71 7.85 -4.44
CA ASP A 48 8.04 7.82 -3.84
C ASP A 48 7.90 7.69 -2.32
N TYR A 49 8.80 6.93 -1.68
CA TYR A 49 8.73 6.67 -0.25
C TYR A 49 10.12 6.56 0.40
N ALA A 50 10.18 6.91 1.68
CA ALA A 50 11.37 6.70 2.50
C ALA A 50 11.50 5.21 2.88
N THR A 51 12.48 4.51 2.31
CA THR A 51 12.75 3.09 2.58
C THR A 51 13.17 2.80 4.03
N ALA A 52 13.58 3.84 4.77
CA ALA A 52 13.81 3.74 6.21
C ALA A 52 12.50 3.58 7.02
N LEU A 53 11.35 3.91 6.45
CA LEU A 53 10.04 3.89 7.11
C LEU A 53 9.08 2.87 6.49
N PHE A 54 9.20 2.62 5.18
CA PHE A 54 8.29 1.74 4.46
C PHE A 54 9.04 0.71 3.61
N ASP A 55 8.52 -0.51 3.59
CA ASP A 55 8.91 -1.52 2.62
C ASP A 55 8.03 -1.47 1.36
N GLU A 56 8.50 -2.10 0.28
CA GLU A 56 7.80 -2.12 -0.99
C GLU A 56 6.39 -2.71 -0.87
N ALA A 57 6.24 -3.80 -0.11
CA ALA A 57 4.95 -4.46 0.10
C ALA A 57 3.93 -3.52 0.74
N THR A 58 4.35 -2.68 1.70
CA THR A 58 3.50 -1.70 2.36
C THR A 58 3.03 -0.61 1.40
N VAL A 59 3.93 -0.13 0.55
CA VAL A 59 3.60 0.92 -0.42
C VAL A 59 2.70 0.38 -1.54
N GLN A 60 2.91 -0.87 -1.98
CA GLN A 60 2.00 -1.54 -2.91
C GLN A 60 0.59 -1.67 -2.34
N ARG A 61 0.44 -1.98 -1.04
CA ARG A 61 -0.87 -1.97 -0.36
C ARG A 61 -1.51 -0.58 -0.40
N TYR A 62 -0.75 0.49 -0.15
CA TYR A 62 -1.27 1.86 -0.21
C TYR A 62 -1.73 2.27 -1.62
N CYS A 63 -1.01 1.85 -2.67
CA CYS A 63 -1.47 2.02 -4.04
C CYS A 63 -2.83 1.32 -4.28
N GLY A 64 -2.99 0.09 -3.78
CA GLY A 64 -4.26 -0.63 -3.85
C GLY A 64 -5.41 0.09 -3.12
N TYR A 65 -5.15 0.66 -1.95
CA TYR A 65 -6.14 1.44 -1.20
C TYR A 65 -6.56 2.71 -1.96
N PHE A 66 -5.60 3.40 -2.55
CA PHE A 66 -5.88 4.59 -3.36
C PHE A 66 -6.74 4.23 -4.57
N GLU A 67 -6.43 3.14 -5.27
CA GLU A 67 -7.22 2.65 -6.39
C GLU A 67 -8.66 2.29 -5.96
N GLN A 68 -8.82 1.57 -4.85
CA GLN A 68 -10.13 1.20 -4.30
C GLN A 68 -10.97 2.43 -3.93
N LEU A 69 -10.33 3.45 -3.35
CA LEU A 69 -10.96 4.72 -3.04
C LEU A 69 -11.46 5.41 -4.32
N LEU A 70 -10.61 5.54 -5.35
CA LEU A 70 -10.98 6.15 -6.62
C LEU A 70 -12.13 5.39 -7.30
N ARG A 71 -12.08 4.06 -7.34
CA ARG A 71 -13.16 3.22 -7.91
C ARG A 71 -14.49 3.42 -7.20
N THR A 72 -14.45 3.54 -5.87
CA THR A 72 -15.68 3.75 -5.07
C THR A 72 -16.26 5.14 -5.32
N LEU A 73 -15.43 6.19 -5.37
CA LEU A 73 -15.87 7.56 -5.62
C LEU A 73 -16.45 7.74 -7.03
N VAL A 74 -15.85 7.09 -8.03
CA VAL A 74 -16.34 7.13 -9.42
C VAL A 74 -17.66 6.38 -9.58
N SER A 75 -17.81 5.23 -8.91
CA SER A 75 -19.04 4.42 -9.00
C SER A 75 -20.22 5.01 -8.20
N ASN A 76 -19.95 5.77 -7.14
CA ASN A 76 -20.98 6.44 -6.34
C ASN A 76 -20.50 7.80 -5.85
N GLN A 77 -20.96 8.88 -6.51
CA GLN A 77 -20.63 10.26 -6.14
C GLN A 77 -21.20 10.71 -4.78
N GLN A 78 -22.16 9.97 -4.23
CA GLN A 78 -22.72 10.22 -2.89
C GLN A 78 -22.12 9.31 -1.81
N ALA A 79 -21.08 8.54 -2.14
CA ALA A 79 -20.39 7.69 -1.18
C ALA A 79 -19.85 8.54 -0.02
N VAL A 80 -20.16 8.13 1.21
CA VAL A 80 -19.59 8.72 2.41
C VAL A 80 -18.18 8.19 2.56
N LEU A 81 -17.18 9.08 2.58
CA LEU A 81 -15.76 8.70 2.65
C LEU A 81 -15.43 7.75 3.81
N ALA A 82 -16.10 7.91 4.96
CA ALA A 82 -15.89 7.07 6.14
C ALA A 82 -16.34 5.61 5.96
N ASP A 83 -17.24 5.35 5.01
CA ASP A 83 -17.80 4.02 4.77
C ASP A 83 -17.07 3.27 3.65
N ILE A 84 -16.08 3.90 3.01
CA ILE A 84 -15.33 3.27 1.92
C ILE A 84 -14.34 2.26 2.50
N PRO A 85 -14.48 0.96 2.19
CA PRO A 85 -13.53 -0.04 2.66
C PRO A 85 -12.21 0.15 1.91
N LEU A 86 -11.18 0.60 2.62
CA LEU A 86 -9.83 0.74 2.08
C LEU A 86 -9.19 -0.64 1.85
N VAL A 87 -9.36 -1.54 2.83
CA VAL A 87 -8.80 -2.89 2.78
C VAL A 87 -9.66 -3.74 1.83
N GLY A 88 -9.04 -4.16 0.73
CA GLY A 88 -9.68 -5.04 -0.25
C GLY A 88 -9.97 -6.44 0.31
N PRO A 89 -10.80 -7.24 -0.39
CA PRO A 89 -11.25 -8.53 0.10
C PRO A 89 -10.11 -9.53 0.39
N GLN A 90 -9.09 -9.58 -0.47
CA GLN A 90 -7.94 -10.48 -0.30
C GLN A 90 -7.11 -10.15 0.95
N GLU A 91 -6.82 -8.87 1.16
CA GLU A 91 -6.09 -8.45 2.37
C GLU A 91 -6.95 -8.63 3.62
N ARG A 92 -8.25 -8.36 3.51
CA ARG A 92 -9.18 -8.60 4.62
C ARG A 92 -9.20 -10.07 5.05
N GLU A 93 -9.21 -11.01 4.10
CA GLU A 93 -9.09 -12.44 4.36
C GLU A 93 -7.75 -12.76 5.05
N TYR A 94 -6.64 -12.25 4.54
CA TYR A 94 -5.33 -12.44 5.17
C TYR A 94 -5.29 -11.93 6.62
N LEU A 95 -5.83 -10.73 6.88
CA LEU A 95 -5.86 -10.13 8.21
C LEU A 95 -6.79 -10.88 9.17
N LEU A 96 -7.94 -11.36 8.69
CA LEU A 96 -8.95 -11.99 9.53
C LEU A 96 -8.68 -13.47 9.76
N ASP A 97 -8.20 -14.18 8.76
CA ASP A 97 -8.12 -15.64 8.79
C ASP A 97 -6.68 -16.12 8.98
N THR A 98 -5.74 -15.60 8.18
CA THR A 98 -4.33 -16.05 8.24
C THR A 98 -3.64 -15.58 9.51
N LEU A 99 -3.78 -14.30 9.87
CA LEU A 99 -3.13 -13.77 11.08
C LEU A 99 -3.83 -14.22 12.37
N ASN A 100 -5.13 -14.55 12.34
CA ASN A 100 -5.87 -15.00 13.52
C ASN A 100 -6.05 -16.52 13.60
N ALA A 101 -5.25 -17.31 12.86
CA ALA A 101 -5.24 -18.77 12.92
C ALA A 101 -4.66 -19.32 14.24
N SER A 102 -5.20 -18.89 15.38
CA SER A 102 -4.76 -19.24 16.74
C SER A 102 -5.77 -20.15 17.47
N ALA A 103 -6.77 -20.66 16.75
CA ALA A 103 -7.75 -21.58 17.31
C ALA A 103 -7.08 -22.89 17.74
N VAL A 104 -6.92 -23.07 19.05
CA VAL A 104 -6.43 -24.31 19.66
C VAL A 104 -7.58 -24.97 20.40
N SER A 105 -7.77 -26.27 20.18
CA SER A 105 -8.73 -27.07 20.92
C SER A 105 -8.29 -27.17 22.38
N LEU A 106 -8.92 -26.40 23.27
CA LEU A 106 -8.72 -26.51 24.70
C LEU A 106 -9.56 -27.67 25.25
N PRO A 107 -9.03 -28.45 26.22
CA PRO A 107 -9.81 -29.49 26.89
C PRO A 107 -11.02 -28.87 27.59
N GLN A 108 -12.20 -28.99 26.98
CA GLN A 108 -13.43 -28.50 27.58
C GLN A 108 -13.77 -29.33 28.81
N GLY A 109 -13.96 -28.67 29.96
CA GLY A 109 -14.36 -29.30 31.21
C GLY A 109 -13.23 -29.75 32.14
N GLN A 110 -11.96 -29.55 31.79
CA GLN A 110 -10.86 -29.72 32.75
C GLN A 110 -10.56 -28.39 33.45
N THR A 111 -10.49 -28.44 34.77
CA THR A 111 -10.05 -27.32 35.59
C THR A 111 -8.52 -27.20 35.52
N ILE A 112 -8.00 -26.00 35.72
CA ILE A 112 -6.55 -25.76 35.75
C ILE A 112 -5.86 -26.60 36.84
N HIS A 113 -6.50 -26.80 38.00
CA HIS A 113 -5.90 -27.60 39.07
C HIS A 113 -5.80 -29.09 38.72
N ALA A 114 -6.77 -29.67 38.01
CA ALA A 114 -6.72 -31.07 37.58
C ALA A 114 -5.53 -31.33 36.62
N LEU A 115 -5.21 -30.34 35.77
CA LEU A 115 -4.04 -30.40 34.89
C LEU A 115 -2.71 -30.33 35.65
N ILE A 116 -2.68 -29.61 36.78
CA ILE A 116 -1.49 -29.51 37.64
C ILE A 116 -1.28 -30.81 38.42
N GLU A 117 -2.33 -31.36 39.02
CA GLU A 117 -2.28 -32.62 39.77
C GLU A 117 -1.77 -33.79 38.90
N ALA A 118 -2.34 -33.95 37.70
CA ALA A 118 -1.93 -35.01 36.77
C ALA A 118 -0.44 -34.95 36.35
N ARG A 119 0.20 -33.78 36.45
CA ARG A 119 1.61 -33.58 36.08
C ARG A 119 2.58 -33.75 37.26
N ALA A 120 2.09 -33.71 38.50
CA ALA A 120 2.89 -33.91 39.70
C ALA A 120 3.00 -35.39 40.11
N GLU A 121 2.08 -36.23 39.65
CA GLU A 121 2.04 -37.68 39.94
C GLU A 121 2.84 -38.56 38.96
N GLY A 122 3.47 -37.97 37.93
CA GLY A 122 4.34 -38.67 36.96
C GLY A 122 5.82 -38.42 37.20
#